data_AF-R7VIS2-F1
#
_entry.id   AF-R7VIS2-F1
#
_cell.length_a   1.000
_cell.length_b   1.000
_cell.length_c   1.000
_cell.angle_alpha   90.00
_cell.angle_beta   90.00
_cell.angle_gamma   90.00
#
_symmetry.space_group_name_H-M   'P 1'
#
loop_
_entity.id
_entity.type
_entity.pdbx_description
1 polymer ?
#
loop_
_entity_poly.entity_id
_entity_poly.type
_entity_poly.pdbx_seq_one_letter_code
_entity_poly.pdbx_strand_id
1 'polypeptide(L)'
;MSRDDIGVQCAIREEYKWAVYFHCASHCLNLVLTTAADEYTIRNAVGLMNEIAVFFAASNKRLLVLQEAIAKKCPESERTRLKKQCATRWVERHDAVIVFKHLYPAVIEALKVISMLPGDAGLKACMLLREILAGGFLVALEIFNKVLMCRHILIDDCPPHILRVFSKS
;
A
#
# COMPACT_ATOMS: atom_id res chain seq x y z
N MET A 1 17.73 -3.86 29.49
CA MET A 1 17.64 -5.18 28.86
C MET A 1 17.39 -4.95 27.37
N SER A 2 18.43 -5.03 26.55
CA SER A 2 18.28 -4.93 25.09
C SER A 2 17.67 -6.24 24.56
N ARG A 3 17.05 -6.20 23.38
CA ARG A 3 16.37 -7.36 22.77
C ARG A 3 17.35 -8.46 22.30
N ASP A 4 18.64 -8.32 22.60
CA ASP A 4 19.71 -9.19 22.10
C ASP A 4 19.80 -10.55 22.83
N ASP A 5 19.08 -10.71 23.94
CA ASP A 5 19.23 -11.84 24.86
C ASP A 5 18.10 -12.90 24.77
N ILE A 6 17.22 -12.86 23.76
CA ILE A 6 16.07 -13.79 23.67
C ILE A 6 15.85 -14.29 22.23
N GLY A 7 15.72 -15.61 22.05
CA GLY A 7 15.36 -16.25 20.78
C GLY A 7 16.54 -16.87 20.03
N VAL A 8 16.35 -17.13 18.72
CA VAL A 8 17.32 -17.83 17.85
C VAL A 8 18.71 -17.18 17.85
N GLN A 9 18.78 -15.85 17.97
CA GLN A 9 20.04 -15.11 18.09
C GLN A 9 20.87 -15.54 19.32
N CYS A 10 20.21 -15.79 20.45
CA CYS A 10 20.87 -16.22 21.69
C CYS A 10 21.40 -17.65 21.54
N ALA A 11 20.57 -18.57 21.02
CA ALA A 11 20.97 -19.96 20.77
C ALA A 11 22.18 -20.09 19.82
N ILE A 12 22.22 -19.29 18.75
CA ILE A 12 23.35 -19.29 17.80
C ILE A 12 24.63 -18.72 18.45
N ARG A 13 24.51 -17.71 19.31
CA ARG A 13 25.65 -17.12 20.02
C ARG A 13 26.18 -17.99 21.16
N GLU A 14 25.33 -18.81 21.77
CA GLU A 14 25.75 -19.82 22.75
C GLU A 14 26.61 -20.91 22.09
N GLU A 15 26.21 -21.38 20.91
CA GLU A 15 26.93 -22.43 20.17
C GLU A 15 28.17 -21.89 19.43
N TYR A 16 28.10 -20.66 18.91
CA TYR A 16 29.18 -20.00 18.18
C TYR A 16 29.43 -18.58 18.73
N LYS A 17 30.27 -18.48 19.77
CA LYS A 17 30.60 -17.22 20.47
C LYS A 17 31.12 -16.07 19.60
N TRP A 18 31.67 -16.37 18.42
CA TRP A 18 32.21 -15.38 17.49
C TRP A 18 31.25 -15.00 16.35
N ALA A 19 30.04 -15.59 16.32
CA ALA A 19 29.07 -15.30 15.29
C ALA A 19 28.54 -13.85 15.42
N VAL A 20 28.80 -13.04 14.40
CA VAL A 20 28.25 -11.68 14.30
C VAL A 20 26.83 -11.76 13.79
N TYR A 21 25.87 -11.31 14.61
CA TYR A 21 24.47 -11.22 14.21
C TYR A 21 24.23 -9.91 13.46
N PHE A 22 23.67 -10.01 12.26
CA PHE A 22 23.14 -8.88 11.50
C PHE A 22 21.68 -9.14 11.16
N HIS A 23 20.86 -8.10 11.21
CA HIS A 23 19.49 -8.19 10.73
C HIS A 23 19.51 -8.44 9.22
N CYS A 24 18.60 -9.29 8.76
CA CYS A 24 18.50 -9.56 7.34
C CYS A 24 18.02 -8.31 6.59
N ALA A 25 18.47 -8.14 5.35
CA ALA A 25 18.12 -7.00 4.52
C ALA A 25 16.59 -6.82 4.42
N SER A 26 15.83 -7.91 4.34
CA SER A 26 14.36 -7.90 4.34
C SER A 26 13.76 -7.32 5.63
N HIS A 27 14.34 -7.61 6.79
CA HIS A 27 13.89 -7.07 8.07
C HIS A 27 14.22 -5.59 8.20
N CYS A 28 15.46 -5.19 7.87
CA CYS A 28 15.87 -3.79 7.84
C CYS A 28 14.99 -2.96 6.88
N LEU A 29 14.75 -3.50 5.69
CA LEU A 29 13.88 -2.89 4.70
C LEU A 29 12.45 -2.75 5.24
N ASN A 30 11.87 -3.80 5.80
CA ASN A 30 10.52 -3.73 6.36
C ASN A 30 10.42 -2.69 7.49
N LEU A 31 11.47 -2.52 8.30
CA LEU A 31 11.52 -1.50 9.34
C LEU A 31 11.51 -0.08 8.73
N VAL A 32 12.42 0.20 7.80
CA VAL A 32 12.51 1.50 7.11
C VAL A 32 11.18 1.84 6.41
N LEU A 33 10.58 0.86 5.75
CA LEU A 33 9.33 1.04 5.02
C LEU A 33 8.14 1.24 5.95
N THR A 34 8.12 0.58 7.10
CA THR A 34 7.09 0.81 8.13
C THR A 34 7.22 2.22 8.72
N THR A 35 8.43 2.68 9.02
CA THR A 35 8.69 4.03 9.50
C THR A 35 8.31 5.08 8.45
N ALA A 36 8.67 4.87 7.18
CA ALA A 36 8.27 5.75 6.10
C ALA A 36 6.74 5.78 5.90
N ALA A 37 6.06 4.64 6.04
CA ALA A 37 4.61 4.55 5.95
C ALA A 37 3.87 5.26 7.11
N ASP A 38 4.54 5.46 8.25
CA ASP A 38 3.99 6.18 9.41
C ASP A 38 4.20 7.70 9.33
N GLU A 39 4.96 8.15 8.33
CA GLU A 39 5.11 9.58 8.06
C GLU A 39 3.75 10.20 7.77
N TYR A 40 3.48 11.34 8.40
CA TYR A 40 2.14 11.95 8.47
C TYR A 40 1.47 12.09 7.10
N THR A 41 2.21 12.58 6.11
CA THR A 41 1.73 12.78 4.75
C THR A 41 1.36 11.47 4.06
N ILE A 42 2.16 10.42 4.27
CA ILE A 42 1.92 9.09 3.69
C ILE A 42 0.72 8.44 4.37
N ARG A 43 0.64 8.51 5.70
CA ARG A 43 -0.49 8.00 6.46
C ARG A 43 -1.82 8.64 6.05
N ASN A 44 -1.82 9.95 5.82
CA ASN A 44 -3.00 10.67 5.32
C ASN A 44 -3.40 10.22 3.91
N ALA A 45 -2.44 10.04 3.00
CA ALA A 45 -2.72 9.55 1.66
C ALA A 45 -3.32 8.14 1.68
N VAL A 46 -2.75 7.24 2.49
CA VAL A 46 -3.29 5.90 2.73
C VAL A 46 -4.70 5.96 3.34
N GLY A 47 -4.93 6.85 4.29
CA GLY A 47 -6.24 7.11 4.87
C GLY A 47 -7.28 7.49 3.81
N LEU A 48 -6.92 8.44 2.95
CA LEU A 48 -7.79 8.89 1.85
C LEU A 48 -8.08 7.78 0.85
N MET A 49 -7.08 7.00 0.44
CA MET A 49 -7.27 5.85 -0.46
C MET A 49 -8.26 4.84 0.12
N ASN A 50 -8.14 4.55 1.42
CA ASN A 50 -9.05 3.65 2.13
C ASN A 50 -10.47 4.23 2.22
N GLU A 51 -10.59 5.52 2.48
CA GLU A 51 -11.88 6.21 2.52
C GLU A 51 -12.59 6.15 1.16
N ILE A 52 -11.85 6.38 0.06
CA ILE A 52 -12.37 6.25 -1.30
C ILE A 52 -12.81 4.82 -1.60
N ALA A 53 -12.01 3.82 -1.22
CA ALA A 53 -12.36 2.41 -1.40
C ALA A 53 -13.66 2.05 -0.64
N VAL A 54 -13.79 2.52 0.61
CA VAL A 54 -15.01 2.33 1.41
C VAL A 54 -16.20 3.08 0.81
N PHE A 55 -15.98 4.31 0.33
CA PHE A 55 -17.03 5.12 -0.31
C PHE A 55 -17.67 4.38 -1.49
N PHE A 56 -16.86 3.81 -2.40
CA PHE A 56 -17.40 3.02 -3.51
C PHE A 56 -18.04 1.71 -3.06
N ALA A 57 -17.42 1.01 -2.09
CA ALA A 57 -17.95 -0.27 -1.59
C ALA A 57 -19.28 -0.12 -0.84
N ALA A 58 -19.56 1.04 -0.26
CA ALA A 58 -20.75 1.28 0.54
C ALA A 58 -22.05 1.43 -0.29
N SER A 59 -22.02 1.39 -1.63
CA SER A 59 -23.24 1.30 -2.44
C SER A 59 -22.96 0.63 -3.78
N ASN A 60 -23.80 -0.35 -4.16
CA ASN A 60 -23.71 -0.99 -5.47
C ASN A 60 -23.84 0.02 -6.62
N LYS A 61 -24.65 1.08 -6.48
CA LYS A 61 -24.78 2.12 -7.51
C LYS A 61 -23.45 2.83 -7.75
N ARG A 62 -22.74 3.20 -6.68
CA ARG A 62 -21.42 3.85 -6.77
C ARG A 62 -20.36 2.89 -7.34
N LEU A 63 -20.43 1.62 -6.94
CA LEU A 63 -19.53 0.59 -7.45
C LEU A 63 -19.70 0.38 -8.96
N LEU A 64 -20.93 0.37 -9.46
CA LEU A 64 -21.20 0.26 -10.90
C LEU A 64 -20.62 1.44 -11.68
N VAL A 65 -20.79 2.67 -11.19
CA VAL A 65 -20.18 3.87 -11.81
C VAL A 65 -18.65 3.75 -11.87
N LEU A 66 -18.02 3.21 -10.81
CA LEU A 66 -16.59 2.94 -10.83
C LEU A 66 -16.21 1.89 -11.89
N GLN A 67 -16.96 0.80 -11.98
CA GLN A 67 -16.70 -0.27 -12.96
C GLN A 67 -16.84 0.21 -14.40
N GLU A 68 -17.85 1.02 -14.69
CA GLU A 68 -18.03 1.68 -15.99
C GLU A 68 -16.85 2.61 -16.30
N ALA A 69 -16.42 3.41 -15.31
CA ALA A 69 -15.25 4.28 -15.47
C ALA A 69 -13.96 3.49 -15.71
N ILE A 70 -13.78 2.34 -15.04
CA ILE A 70 -12.64 1.45 -15.26
C ILE A 70 -12.68 0.90 -16.69
N ALA A 71 -13.81 0.37 -17.14
CA ALA A 71 -13.95 -0.15 -18.52
C ALA A 71 -13.64 0.93 -19.58
N LYS A 72 -13.93 2.20 -19.29
CA LYS A 72 -13.68 3.33 -20.19
C LYS A 72 -12.25 3.86 -20.13
N LYS A 73 -11.63 3.93 -18.95
CA LYS A 73 -10.34 4.63 -18.72
C LYS A 73 -9.15 3.69 -18.57
N CYS A 74 -9.39 2.44 -18.19
CA CYS A 74 -8.40 1.39 -17.96
C CYS A 74 -8.92 0.07 -18.56
N PRO A 75 -9.19 0.00 -19.87
CA PRO A 75 -9.79 -1.19 -20.51
C PRO A 75 -8.91 -2.45 -20.40
N GLU A 76 -7.60 -2.28 -20.23
CA GLU A 76 -6.63 -3.35 -20.01
C GLU A 76 -6.66 -3.94 -18.59
N SER A 77 -7.35 -3.28 -17.66
CA SER A 77 -7.38 -3.70 -16.26
C SER A 77 -8.34 -4.88 -16.05
N GLU A 78 -7.80 -6.01 -15.58
CA GLU A 78 -8.62 -7.10 -15.04
C GLU A 78 -9.25 -6.77 -13.68
N ARG A 79 -8.84 -5.65 -13.04
CA ARG A 79 -9.32 -5.22 -11.73
C ARG A 79 -10.55 -4.34 -11.87
N THR A 80 -11.65 -4.73 -11.22
CA THR A 80 -12.94 -4.01 -11.27
C THR A 80 -13.30 -3.30 -9.95
N ARG A 81 -12.46 -3.41 -8.92
CA ARG A 81 -12.72 -2.85 -7.58
C ARG A 81 -11.44 -2.36 -6.93
N LEU A 82 -11.57 -1.32 -6.10
CA LEU A 82 -10.50 -0.87 -5.21
C LEU A 82 -10.36 -1.82 -4.01
N LYS A 83 -9.12 -2.06 -3.58
CA LYS A 83 -8.81 -2.82 -2.36
C LYS A 83 -8.57 -1.86 -1.21
N LYS A 84 -9.21 -2.14 -0.07
CA LYS A 84 -8.85 -1.51 1.20
C LYS A 84 -7.47 -2.03 1.63
N GLN A 85 -6.61 -1.14 2.07
CA GLN A 85 -5.30 -1.49 2.60
C GLN A 85 -5.44 -2.04 4.02
N CYS A 86 -4.75 -3.15 4.30
CA CYS A 86 -4.65 -3.70 5.64
C CYS A 86 -3.56 -2.94 6.43
N ALA A 87 -3.81 -2.64 7.71
CA ALA A 87 -2.86 -1.91 8.55
C ALA A 87 -1.63 -2.76 8.97
N THR A 88 -1.72 -4.09 8.91
CA THR A 88 -0.68 -4.98 9.46
C THR A 88 0.04 -5.82 8.41
N ARG A 89 -0.38 -5.76 7.12
CA ARG A 89 0.21 -6.58 6.04
C ARG A 89 0.71 -5.73 4.90
N TRP A 90 2.02 -5.51 4.88
CA TRP A 90 2.68 -4.59 3.97
C TRP A 90 2.64 -5.04 2.49
N VAL A 91 2.68 -6.35 2.22
CA VAL A 91 2.57 -6.90 0.85
C VAL A 91 1.22 -6.54 0.25
N GLU A 92 0.15 -6.67 1.04
CA GLU A 92 -1.20 -6.30 0.61
C GLU A 92 -1.35 -4.78 0.44
N ARG A 93 -0.63 -3.96 1.23
CA ARG A 93 -0.56 -2.51 1.04
C ARG A 93 0.07 -2.16 -0.30
N HIS A 94 1.21 -2.77 -0.62
CA HIS A 94 1.93 -2.54 -1.87
C HIS A 94 1.02 -2.77 -3.10
N ASP A 95 0.38 -3.93 -3.16
CA ASP A 95 -0.47 -4.30 -4.29
C ASP A 95 -1.70 -3.39 -4.39
N ALA A 96 -2.26 -2.98 -3.25
CA ALA A 96 -3.38 -2.04 -3.23
C ALA A 96 -2.98 -0.65 -3.74
N VAL A 97 -1.76 -0.18 -3.48
CA VAL A 97 -1.25 1.10 -4.00
C VAL A 97 -1.05 1.05 -5.50
N ILE A 98 -0.42 -0.01 -6.00
CA ILE A 98 -0.21 -0.19 -7.44
C ILE A 98 -1.55 -0.24 -8.17
N VAL A 99 -2.50 -1.03 -7.66
CA VAL A 99 -3.85 -1.12 -8.25
C VAL A 99 -4.55 0.24 -8.19
N PHE A 100 -4.47 0.96 -7.06
CA PHE A 100 -5.10 2.27 -6.95
C PHE A 100 -4.48 3.29 -7.91
N LYS A 101 -3.15 3.32 -8.04
CA LYS A 101 -2.43 4.20 -8.98
C LYS A 101 -2.80 3.87 -10.42
N HIS A 102 -2.88 2.59 -10.77
CA HIS A 102 -3.31 2.14 -12.09
C HIS A 102 -4.75 2.57 -12.40
N LEU A 103 -5.66 2.41 -11.45
CA LEU A 103 -7.07 2.79 -11.58
C LEU A 103 -7.34 4.28 -11.32
N TYR A 104 -6.31 5.08 -11.05
CA TYR A 104 -6.44 6.48 -10.65
C TYR A 104 -7.26 7.33 -11.63
N PRO A 105 -7.09 7.20 -12.96
CA PRO A 105 -7.92 7.93 -13.93
C PRO A 105 -9.41 7.56 -13.83
N ALA A 106 -9.72 6.29 -13.62
CA ALA A 106 -11.08 5.80 -13.45
C ALA A 106 -11.71 6.28 -12.14
N VAL A 107 -10.93 6.32 -11.05
CA VAL A 107 -11.37 6.85 -9.76
C VAL A 107 -11.77 8.32 -9.86
N ILE A 108 -10.96 9.15 -10.53
CA ILE A 108 -11.27 10.56 -10.76
C ILE A 108 -12.57 10.72 -11.56
N GLU A 109 -12.71 9.97 -12.66
CA GLU A 109 -13.90 10.03 -13.51
C GLU A 109 -15.16 9.63 -12.71
N ALA A 110 -15.10 8.54 -11.95
CA ALA A 110 -16.22 8.07 -11.15
C ALA A 110 -16.60 9.07 -10.05
N LEU A 111 -15.62 9.66 -9.35
CA LEU A 111 -15.89 10.71 -8.35
C LEU A 111 -16.50 11.96 -8.98
N LYS A 112 -16.05 12.36 -10.18
CA LYS A 112 -16.65 13.48 -10.92
C LYS A 112 -18.12 13.22 -11.24
N VAL A 113 -18.44 12.03 -11.78
CA VAL A 113 -19.82 11.66 -12.10
C VAL A 113 -20.70 11.68 -10.84
N ILE A 114 -20.23 11.07 -9.74
CA ILE A 114 -21.00 11.03 -8.49
C ILE A 114 -21.14 12.43 -7.89
N SER A 115 -20.14 13.31 -8.02
CA SER A 115 -20.19 14.67 -7.49
C SER A 115 -21.28 15.56 -8.10
N MET A 116 -21.78 15.20 -9.29
CA MET A 116 -22.89 15.88 -9.95
C MET A 116 -24.27 15.45 -9.42
N LEU A 117 -24.32 14.37 -8.64
CA LEU A 117 -25.58 13.88 -8.07
C LEU A 117 -25.97 14.71 -6.84
N PRO A 118 -27.27 14.98 -6.63
CA PRO A 118 -27.73 15.66 -5.43
C PRO A 118 -27.59 14.77 -4.18
N GLY A 119 -27.45 15.41 -3.02
CA GLY A 119 -27.41 14.76 -1.71
C GLY A 119 -26.00 14.48 -1.17
N ASP A 120 -25.96 13.85 0.00
CA ASP A 120 -24.73 13.66 0.79
C ASP A 120 -23.63 12.90 0.04
N ALA A 121 -24.01 11.94 -0.81
CA ALA A 121 -23.06 11.17 -1.61
C ALA A 121 -22.33 12.06 -2.63
N GLY A 122 -23.03 13.00 -3.27
CA GLY A 122 -22.43 13.94 -4.22
C GLY A 122 -21.52 14.95 -3.53
N LEU A 123 -21.96 15.50 -2.39
CA LEU A 123 -21.12 16.37 -1.55
C LEU A 123 -19.85 15.66 -1.11
N LYS A 124 -19.97 14.41 -0.62
CA LYS A 124 -18.82 13.62 -0.20
C LYS A 124 -17.88 13.29 -1.37
N ALA A 125 -18.42 12.96 -2.55
CA ALA A 125 -17.62 12.72 -3.74
C ALA A 125 -16.86 13.98 -4.19
N CYS A 126 -17.49 15.16 -4.11
CA CYS A 126 -16.85 16.45 -4.40
C CYS A 126 -15.67 16.72 -3.44
N MET A 127 -15.87 16.48 -2.14
CA MET A 127 -14.78 16.59 -1.16
C MET A 127 -13.64 15.62 -1.46
N LEU A 128 -13.93 14.33 -1.66
CA LEU A 128 -12.93 13.32 -1.97
C LEU A 128 -12.17 13.64 -3.27
N LEU A 129 -12.87 14.17 -4.28
CA LEU A 129 -12.26 14.59 -5.55
C LEU A 129 -11.28 15.75 -5.36
N ARG A 130 -11.59 16.70 -4.47
CA ARG A 130 -10.66 17.80 -4.19
C ARG A 130 -9.40 17.31 -3.49
N GLU A 131 -9.55 16.46 -2.49
CA GLU A 131 -8.42 15.93 -1.73
C GLU A 131 -7.53 15.02 -2.59
N ILE A 132 -8.13 14.18 -3.46
CA ILE A 132 -7.36 13.27 -4.31
C ILE A 132 -6.57 14.00 -5.41
N LEU A 133 -7.03 15.19 -5.81
CA LEU A 133 -6.35 16.05 -6.78
C LEU A 133 -5.36 17.02 -6.14
N ALA A 134 -5.30 17.07 -4.80
CA ALA A 134 -4.35 17.92 -4.11
C ALA A 134 -2.91 17.48 -4.40
N GLY A 135 -2.02 18.44 -4.67
CA GLY A 135 -0.62 18.15 -4.98
C GLY A 135 0.09 17.31 -3.91
N GLY A 136 -0.25 17.53 -2.63
CA GLY A 136 0.29 16.74 -1.52
C GLY A 136 -0.06 15.25 -1.63
N PHE A 137 -1.28 14.91 -2.07
CA PHE A 137 -1.67 13.53 -2.29
C PHE A 137 -0.92 12.90 -3.46
N LEU A 138 -0.78 13.62 -4.59
CA LEU A 138 -0.05 13.13 -5.76
C LEU A 138 1.41 12.84 -5.45
N VAL A 139 2.08 13.75 -4.74
CA VAL A 139 3.47 13.56 -4.30
C VAL A 139 3.57 12.37 -3.35
N ALA A 140 2.65 12.26 -2.39
CA ALA A 140 2.63 11.13 -1.46
C ALA A 140 2.43 9.79 -2.19
N LEU A 141 1.51 9.72 -3.15
CA LEU A 141 1.25 8.52 -3.94
C LEU A 141 2.48 8.09 -4.75
N GLU A 142 3.22 9.05 -5.31
CA GLU A 142 4.43 8.77 -6.09
C GLU A 142 5.60 8.32 -5.21
N ILE A 143 5.81 8.99 -4.08
CA ILE A 143 6.81 8.59 -3.08
C ILE A 143 6.48 7.18 -2.60
N PHE A 144 5.21 6.92 -2.25
CA PHE A 144 4.79 5.62 -1.74
C PHE A 144 5.02 4.53 -2.79
N ASN A 145 4.66 4.77 -4.05
CA ASN A 145 4.94 3.83 -5.14
C ASN A 145 6.45 3.53 -5.31
N LYS A 146 7.32 4.54 -5.24
CA LYS A 146 8.78 4.35 -5.37
C LYS A 146 9.40 3.61 -4.19
N VAL A 147 9.02 3.99 -2.98
CA VAL A 147 9.45 3.37 -1.71
C VAL A 147 9.05 1.89 -1.69
N LEU A 148 7.87 1.58 -2.23
CA LEU A 148 7.34 0.25 -2.40
C LEU A 148 8.06 -0.57 -3.50
N MET A 149 8.51 0.07 -4.58
CA MET A 149 9.27 -0.58 -5.66
C MET A 149 10.66 -1.08 -5.25
N CYS A 150 11.31 -0.49 -4.23
CA CYS A 150 12.57 -1.00 -3.67
C CYS A 150 12.48 -2.46 -3.18
N ARG A 151 11.27 -3.01 -3.03
CA ARG A 151 11.01 -4.42 -2.73
C ARG A 151 11.41 -5.37 -3.86
N HIS A 152 11.11 -5.05 -5.12
CA HIS A 152 11.31 -5.97 -6.25
C HIS A 152 12.81 -6.30 -6.38
N ILE A 153 13.64 -5.27 -6.25
CA ILE A 153 15.10 -5.38 -6.33
C ILE A 153 15.68 -6.27 -5.20
N LEU A 154 15.13 -6.25 -3.99
CA LEU A 154 15.76 -6.92 -2.84
C LEU A 154 15.27 -8.36 -2.60
N ILE A 155 14.13 -8.77 -3.19
CA ILE A 155 13.62 -10.15 -3.11
C ILE A 155 14.03 -10.95 -4.34
N ASP A 156 14.01 -10.34 -5.54
CA ASP A 156 14.27 -11.06 -6.79
C ASP A 156 15.77 -11.20 -7.11
N ASP A 157 16.63 -10.30 -6.60
CA ASP A 157 18.10 -10.44 -6.70
C ASP A 157 18.72 -11.20 -5.51
N CYS A 158 17.91 -11.75 -4.60
CA CYS A 158 18.44 -12.54 -3.49
C CYS A 158 18.87 -13.93 -4.00
N PRO A 159 20.16 -14.28 -3.94
CA PRO A 159 20.61 -15.57 -4.44
C PRO A 159 19.93 -16.72 -3.69
N PRO A 160 19.53 -17.82 -4.38
CA PRO A 160 18.68 -18.87 -3.81
C PRO A 160 19.27 -19.58 -2.58
N HIS A 161 20.57 -19.42 -2.34
CA HIS A 161 21.27 -19.95 -1.17
C HIS A 161 20.96 -19.20 0.15
N ILE A 162 20.46 -17.97 0.11
CA ILE A 162 20.08 -17.19 1.30
C ILE A 162 18.62 -17.47 1.74
N LEU A 163 17.75 -17.92 0.82
CA LEU A 163 16.34 -18.20 1.09
C LEU A 163 16.10 -19.37 2.06
N ARG A 164 17.06 -20.27 2.24
CA ARG A 164 16.92 -21.42 3.17
C ARG A 164 16.95 -21.04 4.65
N VAL A 165 17.37 -19.84 5.01
CA VAL A 165 17.36 -19.36 6.41
C VAL A 165 15.98 -18.79 6.80
N PHE A 166 15.13 -18.45 5.83
CA PHE A 166 13.87 -17.75 6.06
C PHE A 166 12.62 -18.63 6.16
N SER A 167 12.71 -19.95 5.91
CA SER A 167 11.52 -20.82 5.91
C SER A 167 11.15 -21.40 7.28
N LYS A 168 11.80 -20.95 8.36
CA LYS A 168 11.50 -21.36 9.74
C LYS A 168 11.57 -20.14 10.66
N SER A 169 10.64 -19.20 10.51
CA SER A 169 10.40 -18.11 11.47
C SER A 169 8.92 -17.79 11.46
#